data_AF-A0A955PLU1-F1
#
_entry.id   AF-A0A955PLU1-F1
#
_cell.length_a   1.000
_cell.length_b   1.000
_cell.length_c   1.000
_cell.angle_alpha   90.00
_cell.angle_beta   90.00
_cell.angle_gamma   90.00
#
_symmetry.space_group_name_H-M   'P 1'
#
loop_
_entity.id
_entity.type
_entity.pdbx_description
1 polymer ?
#
loop_
_entity_poly.entity_id
_entity_poly.type
_entity_poly.pdbx_seq_one_letter_code
_entity_poly.pdbx_strand_id
1 'polypeptide(L)'
;YGIVFCEASAYGLPSITTDTGGVSGVVTNGVNGYTLPPEDRGEAYGKLIYQLLENRENYLELRTKTRLEYDTRLNWRVWGEKVVDEMRTLLAAK
;
A
#
# COMPACT_ATOMS: atom_id res chain seq x y z
N TYR A 1 7.88 6.31 4.46
CA TYR A 1 6.76 5.56 5.06
C TYR A 1 5.70 6.58 5.44
N GLY A 2 4.41 6.32 5.16
CA GLY A 2 3.32 7.22 5.51
C GLY A 2 2.12 6.44 6.01
N ILE A 3 1.68 6.71 7.25
CA ILE A 3 0.53 6.02 7.88
C ILE A 3 -0.75 6.24 7.07
N VAL A 4 -0.87 7.39 6.42
CA VAL A 4 -2.00 7.74 5.53
C VAL A 4 -2.24 6.72 4.42
N PHE A 5 -1.20 6.03 3.93
CA PHE A 5 -1.37 4.97 2.91
C PHE A 5 -2.01 3.71 3.50
N CYS A 6 -1.72 3.40 4.77
CA CYS A 6 -2.39 2.33 5.50
C CYS A 6 -3.86 2.69 5.76
N GLU A 7 -4.13 3.94 6.15
CA GLU A 7 -5.49 4.45 6.35
C GLU A 7 -6.31 4.42 5.06
N ALA A 8 -5.74 4.89 3.95
CA ALA A 8 -6.39 4.80 2.63
C ALA A 8 -6.71 3.34 2.28
N SER A 9 -5.77 2.43 2.54
CA SER A 9 -5.96 0.99 2.31
C SER A 9 -7.09 0.40 3.16
N ALA A 10 -7.29 0.87 4.40
CA ALA A 10 -8.39 0.46 5.27
C ALA A 10 -9.79 0.76 4.65
N TYR A 11 -9.88 1.83 3.87
CA TYR A 11 -11.09 2.22 3.14
C TYR A 11 -11.14 1.67 1.70
N GLY A 12 -10.20 0.80 1.32
CA GLY A 12 -10.11 0.26 -0.04
C GLY A 12 -9.85 1.36 -1.08
N LEU A 13 -9.10 2.40 -0.71
CA LEU A 13 -8.70 3.50 -1.57
C LEU A 13 -7.24 3.30 -2.05
N PRO A 14 -7.02 2.99 -3.33
CA PRO A 14 -5.67 2.83 -3.89
C PRO A 14 -4.90 4.15 -3.83
N SER A 15 -3.63 4.09 -3.41
CA SER A 15 -2.77 5.29 -3.28
C SER A 15 -1.89 5.49 -4.51
N ILE A 16 -1.88 6.70 -5.08
CA ILE A 16 -0.95 7.08 -6.15
C ILE A 16 0.00 8.12 -5.60
N THR A 17 1.30 7.84 -5.61
CA THR A 17 2.29 8.65 -4.91
C THR A 17 3.65 8.59 -5.59
N THR A 18 4.59 9.42 -5.18
CA THR A 18 5.98 9.34 -5.62
C THR A 18 6.73 8.21 -4.91
N ASP A 19 7.54 7.47 -5.65
CA ASP A 19 8.50 6.49 -5.13
C ASP A 19 9.64 7.19 -4.40
N THR A 20 9.40 7.45 -3.12
CA THR A 20 10.38 8.07 -2.23
C THR A 20 10.64 7.11 -1.07
N GLY A 21 11.92 6.83 -0.78
CA GLY A 21 12.36 6.04 0.37
C GLY A 21 11.37 4.96 0.84
N GLY A 22 10.95 5.02 2.11
CA GLY A 22 10.06 4.02 2.71
C GLY A 22 8.61 4.01 2.22
N VAL A 23 8.25 4.65 1.10
CA VAL A 23 6.90 4.56 0.50
C VAL A 23 6.68 3.20 -0.15
N SER A 24 7.70 2.67 -0.82
CA SER A 24 7.65 1.34 -1.47
C SER A 24 7.57 0.17 -0.47
N GLY A 25 7.73 0.45 0.84
CA GLY A 25 7.40 -0.49 1.91
C GLY A 25 5.90 -0.55 2.26
N VAL A 26 5.09 0.41 1.82
CA VAL A 26 3.64 0.52 2.13
C VAL A 26 2.78 0.39 0.89
N VAL A 27 3.17 1.05 -0.21
CA VAL A 27 2.45 1.00 -1.49
C VAL A 27 3.15 0.00 -2.41
N THR A 28 2.38 -0.93 -2.95
CA THR A 28 2.83 -1.96 -3.89
C THR A 28 2.04 -1.83 -5.18
N ASN A 29 2.76 -1.62 -6.29
CA ASN A 29 2.20 -1.38 -7.61
C ASN A 29 1.23 -2.48 -8.03
N GLY A 30 -0.02 -2.11 -8.34
CA GLY A 30 -1.09 -3.02 -8.76
C GLY A 30 -1.76 -3.81 -7.63
N VAL A 31 -1.34 -3.61 -6.37
CA VAL A 31 -1.94 -4.24 -5.19
C VAL A 31 -2.81 -3.24 -4.43
N ASN A 32 -2.20 -2.18 -3.90
CA ASN A 32 -2.89 -1.14 -3.13
C ASN A 32 -2.64 0.28 -3.65
N GLY A 33 -2.13 0.39 -4.87
CA GLY A 33 -1.77 1.68 -5.44
C GLY A 33 -0.67 1.57 -6.47
N TYR A 34 -0.04 2.72 -6.73
CA TYR A 34 1.10 2.87 -7.62
C TYR A 34 2.06 3.95 -7.12
N THR A 35 3.34 3.68 -7.26
CA THR A 35 4.43 4.64 -7.08
C THR A 35 4.96 5.08 -8.45
N LEU A 36 5.19 6.38 -8.62
CA LEU A 36 5.81 6.97 -9.81
C LEU A 36 7.20 7.51 -9.47
N PRO A 37 8.16 7.49 -10.41
CA PRO A 37 9.49 8.06 -10.21
C PRO A 37 9.48 9.53 -9.73
N PRO A 38 10.47 9.98 -8.94
CA PRO A 38 10.58 11.37 -8.47
C PRO A 38 10.59 12.43 -9.57
N GLU A 39 11.10 12.10 -10.75
CA GLU A 39 11.13 12.95 -11.93
C GLU A 39 9.76 13.15 -12.57
N ASP A 40 8.82 12.21 -12.38
CA ASP A 40 7.49 12.29 -12.97
C ASP A 40 6.72 13.50 -12.42
N ARG A 41 5.97 14.12 -13.32
CA ARG A 41 5.19 15.34 -13.06
C ARG A 41 3.69 15.05 -13.24
N GLY A 42 2.86 16.05 -12.97
CA GLY A 42 1.40 15.91 -12.95
C GLY A 42 0.78 15.20 -14.15
N GLU A 43 1.36 15.32 -15.35
CA GLU A 43 0.89 14.61 -16.55
C GLU A 43 0.95 13.08 -16.41
N ALA A 44 2.04 12.55 -15.85
CA ALA A 44 2.20 11.11 -15.62
C ALA A 44 1.17 10.58 -14.60
N TYR A 45 0.94 11.33 -13.52
CA TYR A 45 -0.08 11.02 -12.52
C TYR A 45 -1.48 11.05 -13.14
N GLY A 46 -1.79 12.10 -13.90
CA GLY A 46 -3.08 12.27 -14.57
C GLY A 46 -3.36 11.14 -15.56
N LYS A 47 -2.36 10.75 -16.36
CA LYS A 47 -2.45 9.62 -17.29
C LYS A 47 -2.76 8.32 -16.56
N LEU A 48 -2.07 8.03 -15.45
CA LEU A 48 -2.30 6.82 -14.66
C LEU A 48 -3.70 6.83 -14.04
N ILE A 49 -4.12 7.95 -13.44
CA ILE A 49 -5.47 8.09 -12.87
C ILE A 49 -6.53 7.84 -13.96
N TYR A 50 -6.36 8.45 -15.14
CA TYR A 50 -7.26 8.24 -16.26
C TYR A 50 -7.34 6.77 -16.67
N GLN A 51 -6.19 6.10 -16.85
CA GLN A 51 -6.13 4.67 -17.22
C GLN A 51 -6.82 3.76 -16.20
N LEU A 52 -6.66 4.06 -14.90
CA LEU A 52 -7.34 3.30 -13.85
C LEU A 52 -8.86 3.51 -13.88
N LEU A 53 -9.33 4.70 -14.21
CA LEU A 53 -10.76 5.01 -14.27
C LEU A 53 -11.43 4.55 -15.57
N GLU A 54 -10.67 4.40 -16.65
CA GLU A 54 -11.17 3.95 -17.96
C GLU A 54 -11.75 2.53 -17.91
N ASN A 55 -11.15 1.64 -17.10
CA ASN A 55 -11.68 0.30 -16.85
C ASN A 55 -12.20 0.16 -15.42
N ARG A 56 -13.52 0.30 -15.27
CA ARG A 56 -14.21 0.21 -13.98
C ARG A 56 -13.98 -1.12 -13.25
N GLU A 57 -13.94 -2.24 -13.97
CA GLU A 57 -13.74 -3.56 -13.37
C GLU A 57 -12.35 -3.67 -12.75
N ASN A 58 -11.32 -3.28 -13.50
CA ASN A 58 -9.94 -3.25 -13.01
C ASN A 58 -9.80 -2.34 -11.77
N TYR A 59 -10.48 -1.19 -11.76
CA TYR A 59 -10.46 -0.32 -10.59
C TYR A 59 -11.13 -0.96 -9.37
N LEU A 60 -12.28 -1.62 -9.54
CA LEU A 60 -12.97 -2.32 -8.46
C LEU A 60 -12.14 -3.48 -7.91
N GLU A 61 -11.44 -4.20 -8.77
CA GLU A 61 -10.49 -5.23 -8.38
C GLU A 61 -9.33 -4.62 -7.56
N LEU A 62 -8.75 -3.51 -8.03
CA LEU A 62 -7.69 -2.81 -7.32
C LEU A 62 -8.16 -2.34 -5.93
N ARG A 63 -9.38 -1.80 -5.81
CA ARG A 63 -9.97 -1.43 -4.51
C ARG A 63 -10.10 -2.63 -3.57
N THR A 64 -10.51 -3.78 -4.09
CA THR A 64 -10.64 -5.02 -3.31
C THR A 64 -9.28 -5.50 -2.81
N LYS A 65 -8.26 -5.52 -3.69
CA LYS A 65 -6.88 -5.84 -3.31
C LYS A 65 -6.31 -4.84 -2.31
N THR A 66 -6.61 -3.56 -2.48
CA THR A 66 -6.21 -2.49 -1.55
C THR A 66 -6.75 -2.75 -0.14
N ARG A 67 -8.03 -3.14 -0.03
CA ARG A 67 -8.62 -3.48 1.27
C ARG A 67 -7.99 -4.73 1.87
N LEU A 68 -7.80 -5.77 1.05
CA LEU A 68 -7.15 -7.01 1.48
C LEU A 68 -5.73 -6.76 2.02
N GLU A 69 -4.99 -5.85 1.39
CA GLU A 69 -3.64 -5.47 1.82
C GLU A 69 -3.63 -4.83 3.21
N TYR A 70 -4.65 -4.02 3.53
CA TYR A 70 -4.85 -3.52 4.88
C TYR A 70 -5.13 -4.64 5.87
N ASP A 71 -6.12 -5.50 5.57
CA ASP A 71 -6.56 -6.55 6.49
C ASP A 71 -5.44 -7.58 6.79
N THR A 72 -4.51 -7.78 5.85
CA THR A 72 -3.44 -8.78 5.93
C THR A 72 -2.08 -8.25 6.37
N ARG A 73 -1.75 -6.96 6.17
CA ARG A 73 -0.40 -6.44 6.45
C ARG A 73 -0.37 -5.05 7.07
N LEU A 74 -1.17 -4.11 6.57
CA LEU A 74 -1.02 -2.68 6.88
C LEU A 74 -1.84 -2.21 8.10
N ASN A 75 -2.02 -3.08 9.10
CA ASN A 75 -2.78 -2.76 10.31
C ASN A 75 -1.98 -3.07 11.59
N TRP A 76 -2.39 -2.40 12.68
CA TRP A 76 -1.74 -2.51 13.99
C TRP A 76 -1.76 -3.91 14.58
N ARG A 77 -2.82 -4.69 14.31
CA ARG A 77 -2.93 -6.06 14.81
C ARG A 77 -1.82 -6.93 14.21
N VAL A 78 -1.70 -6.95 12.88
CA VAL A 78 -0.66 -7.75 12.18
C VAL A 78 0.74 -7.27 12.56
N TRP A 79 0.95 -5.96 12.67
CA TRP A 79 2.24 -5.43 13.14
C TRP A 79 2.56 -5.93 14.55
N GLY A 80 1.60 -5.85 15.48
CA GLY A 80 1.78 -6.28 16.86
C GLY A 80 2.06 -7.78 16.99
N GLU A 81 1.33 -8.61 16.24
CA GLU A 81 1.56 -10.05 16.15
C GLU A 81 3.02 -10.35 15.74
N LYS A 82 3.50 -9.73 14.66
CA LYS A 82 4.89 -9.92 14.17
C LYS A 82 5.95 -9.49 15.18
N VAL A 83 5.74 -8.35 15.84
CA VAL A 83 6.69 -7.86 16.85
C VAL A 83 6.77 -8.82 18.04
N VAL A 84 5.61 -9.32 18.50
CA VAL A 84 5.56 -10.29 19.61
C VAL A 84 6.24 -11.61 19.22
N ASP A 85 6.01 -12.10 18.01
CA ASP A 85 6.64 -13.33 17.52
C ASP A 85 8.16 -13.20 17.42
N GLU A 86 8.66 -12.06 16.93
CA GLU A 86 10.10 -11.79 16.88
C GLU A 86 10.70 -11.71 18.29
N MET A 87 10.03 -11.02 19.23
CA MET A 87 10.46 -10.96 20.64
C MET A 87 10.53 -12.35 21.26
N ARG A 88 9.55 -13.23 21.01
CA ARG A 88 9.55 -14.61 21.51
C ARG A 88 10.71 -15.42 20.93
N THR A 89 10.98 -15.27 19.64
CA THR A 89 12.08 -15.95 18.96
C THR A 89 13.43 -15.57 19.58
N LEU A 90 13.66 -14.28 19.81
CA LEU A 90 14.89 -13.78 20.44
C LEU A 90 15.05 -14.22 21.90
N LEU A 91 13.96 -14.37 22.65
CA LEU A 91 13.99 -14.87 24.02
C LEU A 91 14.25 -16.38 24.07
N ALA A 92 13.75 -17.16 23.10
CA ALA A 92 13.96 -18.61 23.04
C ALA A 92 15.36 -19.00 22.52
N ALA A 93 16.05 -18.10 21.82
CA ALA A 93 17.41 -18.29 21.35
C ALA A 93 18.49 -18.02 22.42
N LYS A 94 18.08 -17.69 23.64
CA LYS A 94 18.94 -17.54 24.83
C LYS A 94 18.80 -18.75 25.74
#